data_AF-A0A2N4S8B7-F1
#
_entry.id   AF-A0A2N4S8B7-F1
#
_cell.length_a   1.000
_cell.length_b   1.000
_cell.length_c   1.000
_cell.angle_alpha   90.00
_cell.angle_beta   90.00
_cell.angle_gamma   90.00
#
_symmetry.space_group_name_H-M   'P 1'
#
loop_
_entity.id
_entity.type
_entity.pdbx_description
1 polymer ?
#
loop_
_entity_poly.entity_id
_entity_poly.type
_entity_poly.pdbx_seq_one_letter_code
_entity_poly.pdbx_strand_id
1 'polypeptide(L)'
;MAKKQTSTKILSPENYIRQRARNLPLYQCLINDGWNDHGIANIIVSREHINGNITACFYLVDLFCLGVKDTFFRFNISKWEYDGMIEKFTETMPMSVVEYNLVHNIIFAALEFAEEIGFNPHKDFESITQYMLEEDDEKIPLIDIACGGKNGKPHYIQGEMDSDAKARQILNHLDKKVGPNNYYYLLATELDEIDEDFDDEDTDDEEGGEDDFENNYSEYLSNSFEENAKLFIEFTNFLDKDELLNDDSFMPDATKLMALTDVLKKDIVNKDLVDEWLKKWQEESEKIQITDLFSRETLGLTPDQPFTEKDLNYLTNADEEKRLKYMRKKWGKIPLVVYHEIMLEENGDKRSKKIKEYFDKYPDFPLLKAEFLMEQFQNKMIVPDETWLEFSNLFPFRQTISYREFYELALLRFYYFIYEKNLEGFSSIMSSFDPYDEMPEDLLFLIQIFYLSGHLPLLRGAVLQKNHFERRLSE
;
A
#
# COMPACT_ATOMS: atom_id res chain seq x y z
N MET A 1 -22.22 -37.12 39.36
CA MET A 1 -21.25 -36.01 39.27
C MET A 1 -20.44 -36.18 38.00
N ALA A 2 -20.83 -35.52 36.92
CA ALA A 2 -20.06 -35.53 35.67
C ALA A 2 -19.01 -34.42 35.73
N LYS A 3 -17.72 -34.78 35.63
CA LYS A 3 -16.61 -33.83 35.51
C LYS A 3 -16.78 -33.04 34.21
N LYS A 4 -17.01 -31.72 34.31
CA LYS A 4 -16.86 -30.79 33.19
C LYS A 4 -15.42 -30.91 32.67
N GLN A 5 -15.25 -31.44 31.47
CA GLN A 5 -14.02 -31.24 30.69
C GLN A 5 -13.99 -29.76 30.30
N THR A 6 -13.10 -29.01 30.92
CA THR A 6 -12.71 -27.67 30.44
C THR A 6 -12.04 -27.84 29.09
N SER A 7 -12.70 -27.43 28.02
CA SER A 7 -12.05 -27.24 26.72
C SER A 7 -10.96 -26.17 26.88
N THR A 8 -9.71 -26.53 26.62
CA THR A 8 -8.63 -25.56 26.45
C THR A 8 -8.97 -24.69 25.25
N LYS A 9 -9.45 -23.48 25.53
CA LYS A 9 -9.76 -22.46 24.51
C LYS A 9 -8.44 -22.13 23.79
N ILE A 10 -8.36 -22.40 22.49
CA ILE A 10 -7.22 -22.00 21.66
C ILE A 10 -7.20 -20.47 21.64
N LEU A 11 -6.09 -19.86 22.07
CA LEU A 11 -5.92 -18.41 22.04
C LEU A 11 -5.68 -17.95 20.60
N SER A 12 -6.22 -16.80 20.21
CA SER A 12 -5.77 -16.12 18.98
C SER A 12 -4.30 -15.71 19.11
N PRO A 13 -3.57 -15.50 18.02
CA PRO A 13 -2.17 -15.06 18.05
C PRO A 13 -1.92 -13.86 18.97
N GLU A 14 -2.76 -12.82 18.89
CA GLU A 14 -2.65 -11.59 19.68
C GLU A 14 -2.88 -11.88 21.17
N ASN A 15 -3.91 -12.67 21.49
CA ASN A 15 -4.19 -13.06 22.87
C ASN A 15 -3.13 -14.01 23.43
N TYR A 16 -2.50 -14.81 22.58
CA TYR A 16 -1.35 -15.61 22.97
C TYR A 16 -0.19 -14.69 23.33
N ILE A 17 0.15 -13.72 22.47
CA ILE A 17 1.25 -12.78 22.76
C ILE A 17 0.99 -12.05 24.08
N ARG A 18 -0.19 -11.45 24.25
CA ARG A 18 -0.61 -10.77 25.49
C ARG A 18 -0.44 -11.58 26.76
N GLN A 19 -0.74 -12.88 26.71
CA GLN A 19 -0.85 -13.72 27.91
C GLN A 19 0.32 -14.66 28.12
N ARG A 20 1.07 -14.98 27.07
CA ARG A 20 1.97 -16.14 27.04
C ARG A 20 3.36 -15.85 26.47
N ALA A 21 3.57 -14.81 25.65
CA ALA A 21 4.85 -14.62 24.96
C ALA A 21 6.06 -14.57 25.91
N ARG A 22 5.99 -13.83 27.03
CA ARG A 22 7.06 -13.77 28.06
C ARG A 22 7.47 -15.14 28.63
N ASN A 23 6.57 -16.12 28.60
CA ASN A 23 6.88 -17.46 29.12
C ASN A 23 7.64 -18.34 28.11
N LEU A 24 7.73 -17.91 26.85
CA LEU A 24 8.51 -18.62 25.84
C LEU A 24 10.00 -18.33 26.02
N PRO A 25 10.89 -19.33 25.86
CA PRO A 25 12.32 -19.10 25.78
C PRO A 25 12.66 -18.07 24.69
N LEU A 26 13.57 -17.13 24.99
CA LEU A 26 14.16 -16.26 23.98
C LEU A 26 14.91 -17.10 22.95
N TYR A 27 14.71 -16.80 21.67
CA TYR A 27 15.37 -17.45 20.56
C TYR A 27 16.55 -16.60 20.09
N GLN A 28 16.28 -15.43 19.51
CA GLN A 28 17.31 -14.45 19.18
C GLN A 28 16.76 -13.02 19.14
N CYS A 29 17.66 -12.05 19.31
CA CYS A 29 17.37 -10.64 19.12
C CYS A 29 18.28 -10.08 18.03
N LEU A 30 17.73 -9.29 17.11
CA LEU A 30 18.49 -8.60 16.07
C LEU A 30 18.23 -7.10 16.15
N ILE A 31 19.22 -6.32 15.75
CA ILE A 31 19.12 -4.89 15.55
C ILE A 31 19.91 -4.50 14.30
N ASN A 32 19.43 -3.53 13.52
CA ASN A 32 20.18 -3.02 12.37
C ASN A 32 21.49 -2.37 12.81
N ASP A 33 22.50 -2.42 11.96
CA ASP A 33 23.75 -1.71 12.18
C ASP A 33 23.54 -0.18 12.07
N GLY A 34 24.39 0.61 12.75
CA GLY A 34 24.32 2.08 12.74
C GLY A 34 23.14 2.70 13.50
N TRP A 35 22.35 1.90 14.23
CA TRP A 35 21.17 2.38 14.97
C TRP A 35 21.48 3.50 15.97
N ASN A 36 22.66 3.46 16.60
CA ASN A 36 23.11 4.42 17.61
C ASN A 36 23.57 5.74 17.01
N ASP A 37 23.98 5.75 15.73
CA ASP A 37 24.48 6.94 15.04
C ASP A 37 23.32 7.73 14.41
N HIS A 38 22.36 7.02 13.79
CA HIS A 38 21.22 7.61 13.09
C HIS A 38 19.97 7.78 13.98
N GLY A 39 19.94 7.15 15.16
CA GLY A 39 18.82 7.22 16.10
C GLY A 39 17.60 6.38 15.70
N ILE A 40 17.70 5.56 14.65
CA ILE A 40 16.65 4.65 14.19
C ILE A 40 17.10 3.20 14.40
N ALA A 41 16.35 2.47 15.22
CA ALA A 41 16.58 1.06 15.51
C ALA A 41 15.43 0.19 15.01
N ASN A 42 15.71 -0.64 14.01
CA ASN A 42 14.89 -1.77 13.60
C ASN A 42 15.28 -2.98 14.45
N ILE A 43 14.37 -3.42 15.31
CA ILE A 43 14.63 -4.46 16.31
C ILE A 43 13.71 -5.64 16.06
N ILE A 44 14.27 -6.85 16.11
CA ILE A 44 13.52 -8.10 16.07
C ILE A 44 13.74 -8.83 17.38
N VAL A 45 12.65 -9.12 18.10
CA VAL A 45 12.68 -9.99 19.30
C VAL A 45 11.91 -11.26 18.99
N SER A 46 12.57 -12.41 19.12
CA SER A 46 11.97 -13.70 18.81
C SER A 46 12.03 -14.67 19.98
N ARG A 47 11.00 -15.51 20.09
CA ARG A 47 10.87 -16.55 21.12
C ARG A 47 10.42 -17.86 20.52
N GLU A 48 10.95 -18.96 21.06
CA GLU A 48 10.73 -20.31 20.56
C GLU A 48 9.59 -21.01 21.32
N HIS A 49 8.67 -21.63 20.59
CA HIS A 49 7.59 -22.44 21.13
C HIS A 49 8.06 -23.87 21.41
N ILE A 50 7.33 -24.59 22.26
CA ILE A 50 7.62 -26.01 22.57
C ILE A 50 7.61 -26.95 21.35
N ASN A 51 7.01 -26.53 20.23
CA ASN A 51 6.98 -27.28 18.97
C ASN A 51 8.18 -26.95 18.05
N GLY A 52 9.10 -26.07 18.47
CA GLY A 52 10.24 -25.61 17.68
C GLY A 52 9.92 -24.49 16.68
N ASN A 53 8.68 -23.98 16.67
CA ASN A 53 8.31 -22.81 15.85
C ASN A 53 8.67 -21.51 16.57
N ILE A 54 8.74 -20.42 15.83
CA ILE A 54 9.13 -19.11 16.32
C ILE A 54 7.95 -18.14 16.29
N THR A 55 7.80 -17.32 17.34
CA THR A 55 7.07 -16.05 17.24
C THR A 55 8.09 -14.92 17.32
N ALA A 56 7.99 -13.97 16.40
CA ALA A 56 8.86 -12.80 16.35
C ALA A 56 8.02 -11.51 16.35
N CYS A 57 8.46 -10.51 17.10
CA CYS A 57 7.95 -9.15 17.05
C CYS A 57 9.02 -8.24 16.47
N PHE A 58 8.58 -7.28 15.66
CA PHE A 58 9.39 -6.30 14.95
C PHE A 58 9.05 -4.92 15.51
N TYR A 59 10.06 -4.08 15.71
CA TYR A 59 9.89 -2.75 16.25
C TYR A 59 10.74 -1.77 15.44
N LEU A 60 10.11 -0.72 14.95
CA LEU A 60 10.80 0.46 14.44
C LEU A 60 10.83 1.50 15.56
N VAL A 61 12.02 1.79 16.07
CA VAL A 61 12.23 2.65 17.24
C VAL A 61 12.99 3.89 16.84
N ASP A 62 12.43 5.05 17.15
CA ASP A 62 13.05 6.37 17.01
C ASP A 62 13.52 6.84 18.40
N LEU A 63 14.84 6.81 18.59
CA LEU A 63 15.53 7.22 19.81
C LEU A 63 15.59 8.74 19.96
N PHE A 64 15.37 9.49 18.89
CA PHE A 64 15.57 10.93 18.87
C PHE A 64 14.28 11.71 19.05
N CYS A 65 13.11 11.11 18.83
CA CYS A 65 11.84 11.79 18.96
C CYS A 65 10.66 10.88 19.33
N LEU A 66 10.23 10.01 18.41
CA LEU A 66 8.87 9.44 18.44
C LEU A 66 8.72 8.17 19.28
N GLY A 67 9.80 7.55 19.74
CA GLY A 67 9.75 6.26 20.44
C GLY A 67 9.42 5.13 19.45
N VAL A 68 8.57 4.18 19.83
CA VAL A 68 8.18 3.08 18.93
C VAL A 68 7.22 3.60 17.85
N LYS A 69 7.75 3.86 16.64
CA LYS A 69 7.01 4.38 15.47
C LYS A 69 6.07 3.34 14.86
N ASP A 70 6.53 2.09 14.79
CA ASP A 70 5.75 0.99 14.22
C ASP A 70 6.16 -0.37 14.80
N THR A 71 5.25 -1.34 14.72
CA THR A 71 5.48 -2.70 15.19
C THR A 71 4.48 -3.70 14.61
N PHE A 72 4.97 -4.90 14.31
CA PHE A 72 4.14 -6.03 13.90
C PHE A 72 4.71 -7.35 14.43
N PHE A 73 4.03 -8.47 14.15
CA PHE A 73 4.50 -9.79 14.57
C PHE A 73 4.26 -10.89 13.52
N ARG A 74 5.04 -11.97 13.63
CA ARG A 74 4.79 -13.25 12.99
C ARG A 74 4.61 -14.30 14.07
N PHE A 75 3.55 -15.09 13.99
CA PHE A 75 3.15 -15.98 15.07
C PHE A 75 3.32 -17.45 14.71
N ASN A 76 4.10 -18.17 15.53
CA ASN A 76 4.24 -19.62 15.47
C ASN A 76 4.63 -20.13 14.07
N ILE A 77 5.50 -19.38 13.39
CA ILE A 77 6.05 -19.71 12.07
C ILE A 77 7.13 -20.79 12.19
N SER A 78 7.32 -21.57 11.14
CA SER A 78 8.37 -22.60 11.16
C SER A 78 9.76 -21.94 11.22
N LYS A 79 10.75 -22.63 11.77
CA LYS A 79 12.14 -22.13 11.77
C LYS A 79 12.67 -21.83 10.37
N TRP A 80 12.31 -22.64 9.36
CA TRP A 80 12.69 -22.39 7.97
C TRP A 80 12.10 -21.07 7.41
N GLU A 81 10.82 -20.81 7.72
CA GLU A 81 10.15 -19.56 7.33
C GLU A 81 10.76 -18.36 8.05
N TYR A 82 11.10 -18.52 9.33
CA TYR A 82 11.80 -17.50 10.11
C TYR A 82 13.19 -17.20 9.53
N ASP A 83 14.00 -18.23 9.29
CA ASP A 83 15.36 -18.08 8.77
C ASP A 83 15.36 -17.40 7.39
N GLY A 84 14.47 -17.82 6.48
CA GLY A 84 14.33 -17.18 5.16
C GLY A 84 13.77 -15.76 5.19
N MET A 85 12.97 -15.41 6.20
CA MET A 85 12.54 -14.04 6.43
C MET A 85 13.69 -13.19 6.94
N ILE A 86 14.46 -13.67 7.92
CA ILE A 86 15.63 -12.94 8.44
C ILE A 86 16.67 -12.73 7.35
N GLU A 87 16.96 -13.74 6.53
CA GLU A 87 17.89 -13.63 5.39
C GLU A 87 17.53 -12.44 4.49
N LYS A 88 16.27 -12.35 4.05
CA LYS A 88 15.76 -11.23 3.24
C LYS A 88 15.86 -9.86 3.94
N PHE A 89 15.52 -9.79 5.23
CA PHE A 89 15.66 -8.54 5.99
C PHE A 89 17.12 -8.10 6.08
N THR A 90 18.03 -9.05 6.28
CA THR A 90 19.47 -8.76 6.40
C THR A 90 20.17 -8.48 5.07
N GLU A 91 19.57 -8.85 3.94
CA GLU A 91 20.07 -8.53 2.59
C GLU A 91 19.97 -7.02 2.31
N THR A 92 18.85 -6.38 2.68
CA THR A 92 18.62 -4.94 2.44
C THR A 92 19.01 -4.07 3.63
N MET A 93 19.00 -4.61 4.85
CA MET A 93 19.33 -3.89 6.08
C MET A 93 20.25 -4.76 6.93
N PRO A 94 21.58 -4.54 6.90
CA PRO A 94 22.52 -5.30 7.73
C PRO A 94 22.12 -5.27 9.20
N MET A 95 21.98 -6.45 9.83
CA MET A 95 21.59 -6.58 11.23
C MET A 95 22.56 -7.48 12.00
N SER A 96 22.79 -7.10 13.26
CA SER A 96 23.60 -7.84 14.21
C SER A 96 22.73 -8.58 15.22
N VAL A 97 23.13 -9.82 15.55
CA VAL A 97 22.54 -10.55 16.69
C VAL A 97 23.08 -9.98 17.99
N VAL A 98 22.18 -9.61 18.89
CA VAL A 98 22.52 -8.92 20.15
C VAL A 98 21.85 -9.55 21.36
N GLU A 99 22.34 -9.21 22.54
CA GLU A 99 21.74 -9.63 23.81
C GLU A 99 20.39 -8.95 24.04
N TYR A 100 19.45 -9.69 24.63
CA TYR A 100 18.09 -9.21 24.91
C TYR A 100 18.07 -7.90 25.74
N ASN A 101 18.98 -7.78 26.71
CA ASN A 101 19.03 -6.60 27.56
C ASN A 101 19.28 -5.32 26.76
N LEU A 102 20.07 -5.38 25.68
CA LEU A 102 20.34 -4.20 24.85
C LEU A 102 19.07 -3.72 24.15
N VAL A 103 18.40 -4.61 23.43
CA VAL A 103 17.17 -4.26 22.68
C VAL A 103 16.03 -3.84 23.61
N HIS A 104 15.95 -4.44 24.80
CA HIS A 104 14.98 -4.05 25.82
C HIS A 104 15.26 -2.61 26.29
N ASN A 105 16.49 -2.29 26.71
CA ASN A 105 16.84 -0.93 27.15
C ASN A 105 16.65 0.10 26.03
N ILE A 106 16.95 -0.23 24.76
CA ILE A 106 16.73 0.68 23.62
C ILE A 106 15.25 1.02 23.46
N ILE A 107 14.38 0.01 23.46
CA ILE A 107 12.93 0.22 23.30
C ILE A 107 12.39 1.06 24.46
N PHE A 108 12.73 0.71 25.71
CA PHE A 108 12.18 1.41 26.89
C PHE A 108 12.74 2.83 27.05
N ALA A 109 14.02 3.06 26.78
CA ALA A 109 14.59 4.41 26.80
C ALA A 109 13.95 5.32 25.73
N ALA A 110 13.67 4.80 24.54
CA ALA A 110 12.98 5.54 23.49
C ALA A 110 11.52 5.86 23.86
N LEU A 111 10.82 4.90 24.49
CA LEU A 111 9.45 5.09 25.00
C LEU A 111 9.40 6.18 26.08
N GLU A 112 10.30 6.11 27.06
CA GLU A 112 10.37 7.09 28.14
C GLU A 112 10.64 8.49 27.58
N PHE A 113 11.63 8.63 26.69
CA PHE A 113 11.95 9.90 26.06
C PHE A 113 10.76 10.48 25.27
N ALA A 114 10.09 9.66 24.45
CA ALA A 114 8.93 10.06 23.67
C ALA A 114 7.75 10.49 24.56
N GLU A 115 7.52 9.78 25.66
CA GLU A 115 6.46 10.10 26.63
C GLU A 115 6.71 11.46 27.31
N GLU A 116 7.95 11.77 27.70
CA GLU A 116 8.31 13.07 28.28
C GLU A 116 7.94 14.25 27.36
N ILE A 117 8.15 14.07 26.06
CA ILE A 117 7.79 15.04 25.02
C ILE A 117 6.40 14.82 24.43
N GLY A 118 5.58 13.99 25.07
CA GLY A 118 4.14 13.87 24.85
C GLY A 118 3.72 13.04 23.63
N PHE A 119 4.58 12.18 23.10
CA PHE A 119 4.20 11.17 22.13
C PHE A 119 3.81 9.86 22.82
N ASN A 120 2.89 9.13 22.21
CA ASN A 120 2.54 7.77 22.61
C ASN A 120 3.12 6.80 21.57
N PRO A 121 3.50 5.58 21.98
CA PRO A 121 3.94 4.57 21.03
C PRO A 121 2.83 4.15 20.06
N HIS A 122 3.21 3.46 18.99
CA HIS A 122 2.26 2.89 18.04
C HIS A 122 1.19 2.04 18.75
N LYS A 123 -0.07 2.14 18.31
CA LYS A 123 -1.23 1.47 18.93
C LYS A 123 -1.05 -0.06 19.05
N ASP A 124 -0.33 -0.67 18.10
CA ASP A 124 -0.11 -2.12 18.08
C ASP A 124 0.99 -2.54 19.04
N PHE A 125 1.86 -1.61 19.44
CA PHE A 125 2.78 -1.80 20.54
C PHE A 125 2.00 -1.97 21.83
N GLU A 126 1.16 -0.98 22.17
CA GLU A 126 0.36 -1.00 23.38
C GLU A 126 -0.62 -2.17 23.40
N SER A 127 -1.26 -2.45 22.26
CA SER A 127 -2.31 -3.46 22.23
C SER A 127 -1.76 -4.88 22.14
N ILE A 128 -0.55 -5.12 21.61
CA ILE A 128 -0.05 -6.47 21.31
C ILE A 128 1.44 -6.65 21.62
N THR A 129 2.34 -5.92 20.94
CA THR A 129 3.74 -6.35 20.87
C THR A 129 4.57 -5.99 22.10
N GLN A 130 4.12 -5.07 22.96
CA GLN A 130 4.75 -4.82 24.27
C GLN A 130 4.82 -6.08 25.15
N TYR A 131 3.85 -7.00 24.99
CA TYR A 131 3.77 -8.22 25.78
C TYR A 131 4.78 -9.30 25.36
N MET A 132 5.53 -9.07 24.28
CA MET A 132 6.71 -9.88 23.93
C MET A 132 7.93 -9.52 24.81
N LEU A 133 7.96 -8.28 25.31
CA LEU A 133 9.04 -7.75 26.14
C LEU A 133 8.73 -7.98 27.62
N GLU A 134 9.75 -8.29 28.41
CA GLU A 134 9.66 -8.27 29.87
C GLU A 134 9.31 -6.86 30.35
N GLU A 135 8.66 -6.78 31.51
CA GLU A 135 8.41 -5.50 32.17
C GLU A 135 9.74 -4.83 32.49
N ASP A 136 9.78 -3.50 32.36
CA ASP A 136 10.96 -2.71 32.73
C ASP A 136 11.06 -2.64 34.25
N ASP A 137 11.78 -3.60 34.83
CA ASP A 137 12.01 -3.74 36.26
C ASP A 137 13.48 -4.07 36.55
N GLU A 138 13.84 -4.08 37.84
CA GLU A 138 15.21 -4.29 38.31
C GLU A 138 15.84 -5.64 37.89
N LYS A 139 15.08 -6.57 37.26
CA LYS A 139 15.61 -7.83 36.76
C LYS A 139 16.36 -7.65 35.43
N ILE A 140 16.07 -6.61 34.67
CA ILE A 140 16.82 -6.29 33.45
C ILE A 140 17.97 -5.35 33.83
N PRO A 141 19.23 -5.72 33.54
CA PRO A 141 20.36 -4.83 33.76
C PRO A 141 20.18 -3.52 32.98
N LEU A 142 20.26 -2.40 33.71
CA LEU A 142 20.18 -1.07 33.12
C LEU A 142 21.40 -0.81 32.25
N ILE A 143 21.15 -0.40 31.00
CA ILE A 143 22.14 0.06 30.03
C ILE A 143 21.77 1.49 29.71
N ASP A 144 22.73 2.40 29.83
CA ASP A 144 22.52 3.81 29.50
C ASP A 144 22.40 3.96 27.97
N ILE A 145 21.19 4.24 27.49
CA ILE A 145 20.88 4.48 26.08
C ILE A 145 20.66 5.98 25.90
N ALA A 146 21.49 6.61 25.09
CA ALA A 146 21.33 8.02 24.77
C ALA A 146 20.11 8.23 23.86
N CYS A 147 19.18 9.08 24.31
CA CYS A 147 18.00 9.51 23.55
C CYS A 147 18.04 11.01 23.28
N GLY A 148 17.33 11.43 22.23
CA GLY A 148 17.40 12.78 21.67
C GLY A 148 18.61 12.96 20.76
N GLY A 149 18.48 13.86 19.78
CA GLY A 149 19.55 14.19 18.85
C GLY A 149 20.58 15.13 19.46
N LYS A 150 20.98 16.16 18.71
CA LYS A 150 22.03 17.10 19.15
C LYS A 150 21.69 17.75 20.49
N ASN A 151 22.60 17.62 21.46
CA ASN A 151 22.44 18.11 22.84
C ASN A 151 21.27 17.49 23.63
N GLY A 152 20.81 16.28 23.27
CA GLY A 152 19.70 15.60 23.96
C GLY A 152 18.33 16.26 23.73
N LYS A 153 18.22 17.11 22.71
CA LYS A 153 16.94 17.70 22.29
C LYS A 153 16.19 16.75 21.36
N PRO A 154 14.86 16.80 21.30
CA PRO A 154 14.11 16.07 20.30
C PRO A 154 14.59 16.43 18.90
N HIS A 155 14.81 15.41 18.07
CA HIS A 155 15.20 15.59 16.67
C HIS A 155 14.30 14.72 15.81
N TYR A 156 13.33 15.35 15.14
CA TYR A 156 12.40 14.65 14.28
C TYR A 156 12.94 14.55 12.85
N ILE A 157 13.10 13.34 12.35
CA ILE A 157 13.43 13.10 10.94
C ILE A 157 12.17 12.53 10.30
N GLN A 158 11.66 13.21 9.27
CA GLN A 158 10.56 12.70 8.46
C GLN A 158 11.04 11.46 7.72
N GLY A 159 10.42 10.31 7.98
CA GLY A 159 10.74 9.11 7.21
C GLY A 159 10.15 9.21 5.81
N GLU A 160 10.73 8.49 4.86
CA GLU A 160 10.26 8.39 3.45
C GLU A 160 8.75 8.09 3.36
N MET A 161 8.23 7.25 4.27
CA MET A 161 6.82 6.86 4.33
C MET A 161 5.92 7.81 5.18
N ASP A 162 6.49 8.86 5.78
CA ASP A 162 5.74 9.82 6.60
C ASP A 162 5.18 10.96 5.72
N SER A 163 3.85 11.07 5.57
CA SER A 163 3.25 12.19 4.82
C SER A 163 3.54 13.56 5.43
N ASP A 164 3.58 14.60 4.59
CA ASP A 164 3.69 16.00 5.03
C ASP A 164 2.67 16.41 6.09
N ALA A 165 1.46 15.84 6.02
CA ALA A 165 0.42 16.10 7.00
C ALA A 165 0.82 15.56 8.38
N LYS A 166 1.41 14.36 8.43
CA LYS A 166 1.93 13.74 9.64
C LYS A 166 3.13 14.52 10.17
N ALA A 167 4.07 14.91 9.30
CA ALA A 167 5.21 15.75 9.67
C ALA A 167 4.76 17.08 10.30
N ARG A 168 3.83 17.80 9.65
CA ARG A 168 3.24 19.03 10.21
C ARG A 168 2.54 18.80 11.54
N GLN A 169 1.86 17.67 11.74
CA GLN A 169 1.23 17.36 13.03
C GLN A 169 2.26 17.17 14.14
N ILE A 170 3.35 16.46 13.85
CA ILE A 170 4.47 16.22 14.77
C ILE A 170 5.16 17.54 15.13
N LEU A 171 5.48 18.38 14.14
CA LEU A 171 6.09 19.70 14.38
C LEU A 171 5.17 20.60 15.23
N ASN A 172 3.88 20.67 14.92
CA ASN A 172 2.91 21.43 15.70
C ASN A 172 2.78 20.92 17.15
N HIS A 173 2.96 19.61 17.37
CA HIS A 173 2.97 19.03 18.70
C HIS A 173 4.24 19.43 19.46
N LEU A 174 5.41 19.32 18.83
CA LEU A 174 6.69 19.74 19.40
C LEU A 174 6.69 21.23 19.77
N ASP A 175 6.18 22.10 18.89
CA ASP A 175 5.98 23.52 19.18
C ASP A 175 5.14 23.77 20.44
N LYS A 176 4.07 22.99 20.64
CA LYS A 176 3.20 23.13 21.81
C LYS A 176 3.84 22.56 23.07
N LYS A 177 4.59 21.46 22.96
CA LYS A 177 5.00 20.64 24.11
C LYS A 177 6.39 20.99 24.62
N VAL A 178 7.36 21.20 23.73
CA VAL A 178 8.74 21.58 24.10
C VAL A 178 9.06 23.03 23.73
N GLY A 179 8.27 23.66 22.85
CA GLY A 179 8.40 25.06 22.47
C GLY A 179 9.19 25.25 21.16
N PRO A 180 8.88 26.30 20.38
CA PRO A 180 9.63 26.61 19.16
C PRO A 180 11.12 26.81 19.46
N ASN A 181 12.01 26.25 18.62
CA ASN A 181 13.48 26.25 18.76
C ASN A 181 14.06 25.32 19.86
N ASN A 182 13.23 24.50 20.52
CA ASN A 182 13.69 23.50 21.50
C ASN A 182 13.78 22.07 20.95
N TYR A 183 13.58 21.91 19.65
CA TYR A 183 13.76 20.67 18.93
C TYR A 183 14.44 20.97 17.59
N TYR A 184 15.00 19.93 16.99
CA TYR A 184 15.48 19.92 15.61
C TYR A 184 14.50 19.13 14.77
N TYR A 185 14.45 19.44 13.49
CA TYR A 185 13.75 18.60 12.54
C TYR A 185 14.50 18.59 11.22
N LEU A 186 14.23 17.55 10.45
CA LEU A 186 14.67 17.41 9.09
C LEU A 186 13.48 16.83 8.31
N LEU A 187 12.94 17.62 7.39
CA LEU A 187 11.84 17.20 6.52
C LEU A 187 12.40 16.48 5.29
N ALA A 188 11.57 15.65 4.65
CA ALA A 188 11.97 14.91 3.44
C ALA A 188 12.55 15.88 2.39
N THR A 189 11.85 16.99 2.13
CA THR A 189 12.29 18.05 1.21
C THR A 189 13.57 18.80 1.62
N GLU A 190 14.09 18.60 2.84
CA GLU A 190 15.34 19.20 3.34
C GLU A 190 16.48 18.16 3.41
N LEU A 191 16.19 16.86 3.30
CA LEU A 191 17.19 15.79 3.16
C LEU A 191 17.85 15.85 1.78
N ASP A 192 17.05 16.17 0.75
CA ASP A 192 17.47 16.31 -0.65
C ASP A 192 18.47 17.49 -0.87
N GLU A 193 18.56 18.42 0.09
CA GLU A 193 19.50 19.55 0.04
C GLU A 193 20.84 19.30 0.78
N ILE A 194 20.99 18.19 1.53
CA ILE A 194 22.13 17.98 2.47
C ILE A 194 23.15 16.94 1.97
N ASP A 195 22.84 16.16 0.92
CA ASP A 195 23.75 15.11 0.39
C ASP A 195 24.86 15.63 -0.56
N GLU A 196 25.20 16.92 -0.49
CA GLU A 196 26.41 17.49 -1.11
C GLU A 196 27.60 17.53 -0.12
N ASP A 197 28.14 16.40 0.38
CA ASP A 197 29.53 16.35 0.93
C ASP A 197 30.07 14.96 1.35
N PHE A 198 29.70 13.85 0.68
CA PHE A 198 30.46 12.59 0.83
C PHE A 198 30.86 12.00 -0.53
N ASP A 199 32.08 12.35 -0.94
CA ASP A 199 32.83 11.73 -2.04
C ASP A 199 33.30 10.31 -1.70
N ASP A 200 33.42 9.52 -2.78
CA ASP A 200 34.07 8.20 -2.99
C ASP A 200 33.23 6.95 -2.60
N GLU A 201 32.98 5.95 -3.46
CA GLU A 201 33.46 5.59 -4.80
C GLU A 201 32.52 4.49 -5.36
N ASP A 202 32.15 4.59 -6.64
CA ASP A 202 31.72 3.53 -7.57
C ASP A 202 30.71 2.45 -7.11
N THR A 203 29.43 2.69 -7.42
CA THR A 203 28.57 1.68 -8.06
C THR A 203 27.67 2.35 -9.10
N ASP A 204 28.04 2.19 -10.37
CA ASP A 204 27.17 2.41 -11.52
C ASP A 204 25.98 1.44 -11.42
N ASP A 205 24.85 1.90 -10.90
CA ASP A 205 23.52 1.39 -11.23
C ASP A 205 22.60 2.62 -11.38
N GLU A 206 22.10 2.85 -12.59
CA GLU A 206 21.22 3.97 -12.95
C GLU A 206 19.87 3.88 -12.21
N GLU A 207 19.81 4.34 -10.95
CA GLU A 207 18.60 4.84 -10.32
C GLU A 207 18.48 6.33 -10.65
N GLY A 208 17.58 6.70 -11.57
CA GLY A 208 17.14 8.08 -11.74
C GLY A 208 16.33 8.48 -10.50
N GLY A 209 17.05 8.86 -9.44
CA GLY A 209 16.57 9.12 -8.09
C GLY A 209 15.64 10.33 -8.00
N GLU A 210 14.98 10.48 -6.86
CA GLU A 210 14.01 11.55 -6.57
C GLU A 210 14.55 12.96 -6.89
N ASP A 211 15.87 13.16 -6.81
CA ASP A 211 16.57 14.36 -7.26
C ASP A 211 16.31 14.72 -8.74
N ASP A 212 16.29 13.73 -9.64
CA ASP A 212 15.95 13.95 -11.04
C ASP A 212 14.49 14.41 -11.16
N PHE A 213 13.57 13.88 -10.33
CA PHE A 213 12.17 14.33 -10.36
C PHE A 213 12.04 15.78 -9.92
N GLU A 214 12.61 16.15 -8.78
CA GLU A 214 12.50 17.50 -8.23
C GLU A 214 13.17 18.55 -9.12
N ASN A 215 14.34 18.22 -9.69
CA ASN A 215 15.03 19.08 -10.63
C ASN A 215 14.21 19.31 -11.90
N ASN A 216 13.70 18.22 -12.50
CA ASN A 216 12.82 18.31 -13.67
C ASN A 216 11.52 19.07 -13.33
N TYR A 217 10.94 18.85 -12.15
CA TYR A 217 9.73 19.51 -11.69
C TYR A 217 9.92 21.03 -11.55
N SER A 218 11.00 21.43 -10.91
CA SER A 218 11.38 22.84 -10.72
C SER A 218 11.68 23.53 -12.05
N GLU A 219 12.37 22.84 -12.97
CA GLU A 219 12.59 23.31 -14.33
C GLU A 219 11.25 23.57 -15.04
N TYR A 220 10.36 22.58 -15.07
CA TYR A 220 9.07 22.71 -15.73
C TYR A 220 8.15 23.74 -15.06
N LEU A 221 8.23 23.92 -13.74
CA LEU A 221 7.44 24.95 -13.04
C LEU A 221 7.82 26.37 -13.48
N SER A 222 9.06 26.57 -13.96
CA SER A 222 9.54 27.86 -14.45
C SER A 222 9.11 28.18 -15.90
N ASN A 223 8.69 27.16 -16.66
CA ASN A 223 8.26 27.29 -18.05
C ASN A 223 6.82 27.85 -18.18
N SER A 224 6.49 28.38 -19.35
CA SER A 224 5.10 28.69 -19.70
C SER A 224 4.28 27.41 -19.90
N PHE A 225 2.95 27.52 -19.80
CA PHE A 225 2.06 26.42 -20.13
C PHE A 225 2.27 25.93 -21.57
N GLU A 226 2.46 26.82 -22.55
CA GLU A 226 2.66 26.39 -23.95
C GLU A 226 3.98 25.64 -24.16
N GLU A 227 5.04 26.01 -23.44
CA GLU A 227 6.33 25.34 -23.45
C GLU A 227 6.21 23.92 -22.90
N ASN A 228 5.63 23.77 -21.69
CA ASN A 228 5.37 22.48 -21.07
C ASN A 228 4.41 21.62 -21.90
N ALA A 229 3.36 22.21 -22.45
CA ALA A 229 2.41 21.51 -23.31
C ALA A 229 3.11 20.92 -24.55
N LYS A 230 4.04 21.66 -25.16
CA LYS A 230 4.80 21.18 -26.31
C LYS A 230 5.72 20.02 -25.93
N LEU A 231 6.49 20.15 -24.84
CA LEU A 231 7.35 19.08 -24.31
C LEU A 231 6.54 17.83 -24.00
N PHE A 232 5.37 17.98 -23.38
CA PHE A 232 4.53 16.85 -22.99
C PHE A 232 3.96 16.13 -24.20
N ILE A 233 3.49 16.87 -25.21
CA ILE A 233 3.03 16.27 -26.48
C ILE A 233 4.17 15.51 -27.14
N GLU A 234 5.39 16.05 -27.13
CA GLU A 234 6.58 15.39 -27.69
C GLU A 234 6.92 14.11 -26.94
N PHE A 235 6.97 14.15 -25.60
CA PHE A 235 7.22 12.98 -24.76
C PHE A 235 6.14 11.92 -24.89
N THR A 236 4.89 12.30 -25.12
CA THR A 236 3.77 11.34 -25.21
C THR A 236 3.47 10.87 -26.64
N ASN A 237 4.30 11.20 -27.62
CA ASN A 237 4.14 10.74 -29.01
C ASN A 237 4.21 9.22 -29.17
N PHE A 238 4.81 8.50 -28.21
CA PHE A 238 4.81 7.05 -28.23
C PHE A 238 3.38 6.49 -28.19
N LEU A 239 2.43 7.15 -27.52
CA LEU A 239 1.02 6.74 -27.45
C LEU A 239 0.33 6.63 -28.82
N ASP A 240 0.86 7.27 -29.86
CA ASP A 240 0.34 7.19 -31.23
C ASP A 240 0.91 6.01 -32.04
N LYS A 241 1.84 5.23 -31.47
CA LYS A 241 2.47 4.09 -32.12
C LYS A 241 1.82 2.78 -31.66
N ASP A 242 1.35 1.97 -32.61
CA ASP A 242 0.68 0.68 -32.36
C ASP A 242 1.60 -0.45 -31.81
N GLU A 243 2.91 -0.21 -31.62
CA GLU A 243 3.94 -1.26 -31.39
C GLU A 243 4.49 -1.37 -29.95
N LEU A 244 3.80 -0.84 -28.93
CA LEU A 244 4.34 -0.62 -27.58
C LEU A 244 4.46 -1.83 -26.63
N LEU A 245 4.23 -3.06 -27.06
CA LEU A 245 4.16 -4.21 -26.12
C LEU A 245 5.34 -5.19 -26.18
N ASN A 246 6.41 -4.91 -26.93
CA ASN A 246 7.50 -5.88 -27.15
C ASN A 246 8.94 -5.36 -26.92
N ASP A 247 9.13 -4.11 -26.49
CA ASP A 247 10.47 -3.56 -26.29
C ASP A 247 10.53 -2.78 -24.96
N ASP A 248 11.24 -3.35 -23.98
CA ASP A 248 11.44 -2.76 -22.64
C ASP A 248 12.22 -1.42 -22.68
N SER A 249 12.72 -1.00 -23.85
CA SER A 249 13.59 0.17 -24.01
C SER A 249 12.93 1.45 -24.55
N PHE A 250 11.60 1.49 -24.75
CA PHE A 250 10.94 2.64 -25.41
C PHE A 250 10.11 3.57 -24.50
N MET A 251 10.18 3.45 -23.17
CA MET A 251 9.60 4.49 -22.33
C MET A 251 10.50 5.73 -22.35
N PRO A 252 9.99 6.93 -22.69
CA PRO A 252 10.71 8.16 -22.41
C PRO A 252 11.00 8.26 -20.92
N ASP A 253 12.08 8.94 -20.56
CA ASP A 253 12.49 9.27 -19.20
C ASP A 253 11.27 9.45 -18.27
N ALA A 254 11.02 8.41 -17.47
CA ALA A 254 9.78 8.28 -16.71
C ALA A 254 9.67 9.40 -15.68
N THR A 255 10.78 9.78 -15.09
CA THR A 255 10.95 10.85 -14.12
C THR A 255 10.57 12.20 -14.73
N LYS A 256 11.08 12.53 -15.91
CA LYS A 256 10.66 13.74 -16.66
C LYS A 256 9.19 13.74 -17.00
N LEU A 257 8.67 12.60 -17.46
CA LEU A 257 7.28 12.48 -17.86
C LEU A 257 6.34 12.67 -16.67
N MET A 258 6.68 12.12 -15.50
CA MET A 258 5.90 12.30 -14.27
C MET A 258 5.94 13.76 -13.80
N ALA A 259 7.13 14.37 -13.75
CA ALA A 259 7.27 15.76 -13.32
C ALA A 259 6.45 16.72 -14.19
N LEU A 260 6.55 16.56 -15.51
CA LEU A 260 5.80 17.35 -16.48
C LEU A 260 4.28 17.12 -16.40
N THR A 261 3.88 15.87 -16.15
CA THR A 261 2.47 15.51 -15.92
C THR A 261 1.90 16.25 -14.72
N ASP A 262 2.63 16.31 -13.61
CA ASP A 262 2.15 16.97 -12.40
C ASP A 262 2.13 18.50 -12.50
N VAL A 263 3.10 19.11 -13.18
CA VAL A 263 3.05 20.54 -13.48
C VAL A 263 1.82 20.86 -14.33
N LEU A 264 1.58 20.14 -15.44
CA LEU A 264 0.45 20.39 -16.32
C LEU A 264 -0.91 20.14 -15.67
N LYS A 265 -1.00 19.16 -14.76
CA LYS A 265 -2.25 18.90 -14.02
C LYS A 265 -2.71 20.10 -13.20
N LYS A 266 -1.80 20.89 -12.62
CA LYS A 266 -2.16 22.11 -11.86
C LYS A 266 -2.94 23.11 -12.71
N ASP A 267 -2.67 23.14 -14.01
CA ASP A 267 -3.26 24.07 -14.97
C ASP A 267 -4.50 23.51 -15.68
N ILE A 268 -4.66 22.20 -15.71
CA ILE A 268 -5.67 21.50 -16.52
C ILE A 268 -6.78 20.90 -15.66
N VAL A 269 -6.42 20.27 -14.54
CA VAL A 269 -7.36 19.53 -13.71
C VAL A 269 -8.07 20.49 -12.77
N ASN A 270 -9.40 20.52 -12.83
CA ASN A 270 -10.18 21.29 -11.89
C ASN A 270 -10.23 20.57 -10.53
N LYS A 271 -9.51 21.11 -9.55
CA LYS A 271 -9.43 20.55 -8.20
C LYS A 271 -10.80 20.44 -7.51
N ASP A 272 -11.67 21.42 -7.66
CA ASP A 272 -12.99 21.40 -7.01
C ASP A 272 -13.83 20.22 -7.52
N LEU A 273 -13.75 19.90 -8.83
CA LEU A 273 -14.43 18.75 -9.41
C LEU A 273 -13.79 17.42 -8.97
N VAL A 274 -12.46 17.37 -8.81
CA VAL A 274 -11.79 16.19 -8.23
C VAL A 274 -12.26 15.96 -6.80
N ASP A 275 -12.34 17.01 -5.99
CA ASP A 275 -12.80 16.95 -4.60
C ASP A 275 -14.27 16.51 -4.50
N GLU A 276 -15.13 16.91 -5.45
CA GLU A 276 -16.51 16.40 -5.56
C GLU A 276 -16.55 14.89 -5.80
N TRP A 277 -15.72 14.37 -6.71
CA TRP A 277 -15.61 12.94 -6.95
C TRP A 277 -15.04 12.18 -5.75
N LEU A 278 -13.97 12.68 -5.14
CA LEU A 278 -13.38 12.10 -3.93
C LEU A 278 -14.40 11.97 -2.81
N LYS A 279 -15.21 13.01 -2.60
CA LYS A 279 -16.30 12.97 -1.64
C LYS A 279 -17.32 11.88 -1.98
N LYS A 280 -17.69 11.72 -3.26
CA LYS A 280 -18.58 10.63 -3.72
C LYS A 280 -17.97 9.26 -3.39
N TRP A 281 -16.68 9.06 -3.61
CA TRP A 281 -16.00 7.79 -3.28
C TRP A 281 -15.92 7.53 -1.80
N GLN A 282 -15.66 8.56 -0.99
CA GLN A 282 -15.69 8.45 0.45
C GLN A 282 -17.08 8.01 0.94
N GLU A 283 -18.15 8.69 0.50
CA GLU A 283 -19.54 8.34 0.84
C GLU A 283 -19.91 6.91 0.40
N GLU A 284 -19.40 6.45 -0.75
CA GLU A 284 -19.58 5.08 -1.23
C GLU A 284 -18.83 4.05 -0.39
N SER A 285 -17.59 4.35 -0.01
CA SER A 285 -16.73 3.45 0.79
C SER A 285 -17.31 3.19 2.18
N GLU A 286 -17.98 4.18 2.78
CA GLU A 286 -18.65 4.05 4.09
C GLU A 286 -19.83 3.06 4.06
N LYS A 287 -20.38 2.75 2.89
CA LYS A 287 -21.53 1.84 2.74
C LYS A 287 -21.12 0.36 2.82
N ILE A 288 -19.82 0.06 2.76
CA ILE A 288 -19.32 -1.29 2.50
C ILE A 288 -18.15 -1.66 3.41
N GLN A 289 -18.08 -2.94 3.75
CA GLN A 289 -16.92 -3.51 4.42
C GLN A 289 -16.11 -4.36 3.44
N ILE A 290 -14.81 -4.13 3.35
CA ILE A 290 -13.89 -4.95 2.55
C ILE A 290 -13.35 -6.09 3.43
N THR A 291 -13.20 -7.29 2.87
CA THR A 291 -12.71 -8.48 3.57
C THR A 291 -11.91 -9.42 2.66
N ASP A 292 -10.99 -10.19 3.24
CA ASP A 292 -10.31 -11.29 2.55
C ASP A 292 -11.07 -12.63 2.62
N LEU A 293 -12.19 -12.66 3.34
CA LEU A 293 -12.94 -13.89 3.57
C LEU A 293 -13.86 -14.22 2.40
N PHE A 294 -13.82 -15.49 1.96
CA PHE A 294 -14.79 -16.00 1.00
C PHE A 294 -16.19 -16.11 1.62
N SER A 295 -17.20 -15.73 0.85
CA SER A 295 -18.60 -15.94 1.20
C SER A 295 -19.31 -16.73 0.10
N ARG A 296 -20.57 -17.11 0.34
CA ARG A 296 -21.38 -17.76 -0.70
C ARG A 296 -21.54 -16.82 -1.90
N GLU A 297 -21.74 -15.55 -1.62
CA GLU A 297 -21.97 -14.50 -2.58
C GLU A 297 -20.69 -14.19 -3.37
N THR A 298 -19.50 -14.13 -2.73
CA THR A 298 -18.23 -13.94 -3.45
C THR A 298 -17.91 -15.10 -4.40
N LEU A 299 -18.30 -16.33 -4.03
CA LEU A 299 -18.15 -17.52 -4.86
C LEU A 299 -19.20 -17.61 -5.98
N GLY A 300 -20.33 -16.91 -5.84
CA GLY A 300 -21.50 -17.05 -6.72
C GLY A 300 -22.27 -18.36 -6.50
N LEU A 301 -22.33 -18.85 -5.27
CA LEU A 301 -23.06 -20.08 -4.91
C LEU A 301 -24.56 -19.81 -4.71
N THR A 302 -25.40 -20.70 -5.25
CA THR A 302 -26.84 -20.71 -4.98
C THR A 302 -27.14 -21.26 -3.58
N PRO A 303 -28.27 -20.92 -2.92
CA PRO A 303 -28.57 -21.33 -1.54
C PRO A 303 -28.53 -22.84 -1.26
N ASP A 304 -28.77 -23.67 -2.27
CA ASP A 304 -28.76 -25.13 -2.19
C ASP A 304 -27.36 -25.76 -2.24
N GLN A 305 -26.34 -25.01 -2.68
CA GLN A 305 -24.97 -25.53 -2.73
C GLN A 305 -24.33 -25.53 -1.34
N PRO A 306 -23.74 -26.65 -0.86
CA PRO A 306 -23.14 -26.69 0.47
C PRO A 306 -21.85 -25.86 0.52
N PHE A 307 -21.77 -24.96 1.50
CA PHE A 307 -20.57 -24.19 1.85
C PHE A 307 -20.41 -24.26 3.36
N THR A 308 -19.32 -24.87 3.81
CA THR A 308 -19.04 -25.17 5.22
C THR A 308 -17.84 -24.39 5.72
N GLU A 309 -17.69 -24.28 7.03
CA GLU A 309 -16.52 -23.65 7.66
C GLU A 309 -15.19 -24.30 7.23
N LYS A 310 -15.19 -25.61 6.96
CA LYS A 310 -14.01 -26.30 6.41
C LYS A 310 -13.64 -25.80 5.02
N ASP A 311 -14.64 -25.43 4.22
CA ASP A 311 -14.44 -24.93 2.88
C ASP A 311 -13.89 -23.51 2.92
N LEU A 312 -14.48 -22.65 3.76
CA LEU A 312 -13.95 -21.32 4.04
C LEU A 312 -12.50 -21.39 4.50
N ASN A 313 -12.19 -22.20 5.52
CA ASN A 313 -10.83 -22.34 6.04
C ASN A 313 -9.84 -22.85 4.98
N TYR A 314 -10.26 -23.78 4.11
CA TYR A 314 -9.39 -24.22 3.01
C TYR A 314 -9.16 -23.09 2.00
N LEU A 315 -10.23 -22.41 1.57
CA LEU A 315 -10.14 -21.33 0.58
C LEU A 315 -9.30 -20.17 1.10
N THR A 316 -9.46 -19.76 2.37
CA THR A 316 -8.66 -18.68 2.96
C THR A 316 -7.16 -19.00 2.96
N ASN A 317 -6.76 -20.24 3.28
CA ASN A 317 -5.34 -20.58 3.48
C ASN A 317 -4.62 -21.17 2.25
N ALA A 318 -5.35 -21.66 1.25
CA ALA A 318 -4.74 -22.22 0.05
C ALA A 318 -4.20 -21.11 -0.88
N ASP A 319 -3.17 -21.41 -1.67
CA ASP A 319 -2.76 -20.56 -2.80
C ASP A 319 -3.80 -20.57 -3.93
N GLU A 320 -3.69 -19.64 -4.89
CA GLU A 320 -4.68 -19.45 -5.95
C GLU A 320 -4.91 -20.70 -6.80
N GLU A 321 -3.85 -21.42 -7.19
CA GLU A 321 -3.96 -22.64 -8.00
C GLU A 321 -4.74 -23.72 -7.25
N LYS A 322 -4.40 -23.95 -5.97
CA LYS A 322 -5.10 -24.90 -5.10
C LYS A 322 -6.54 -24.47 -4.81
N ARG A 323 -6.82 -23.18 -4.63
CA ARG A 323 -8.17 -22.63 -4.48
C ARG A 323 -9.00 -22.95 -5.72
N LEU A 324 -8.52 -22.59 -6.91
CA LEU A 324 -9.22 -22.79 -8.17
C LEU A 324 -9.50 -24.27 -8.44
N LYS A 325 -8.52 -25.14 -8.22
CA LYS A 325 -8.68 -26.60 -8.37
C LYS A 325 -9.70 -27.17 -7.38
N TYR A 326 -9.70 -26.69 -6.14
CA TYR A 326 -10.66 -27.09 -5.12
C TYR A 326 -12.09 -26.66 -5.50
N MET A 327 -12.27 -25.39 -5.87
CA MET A 327 -13.58 -24.84 -6.27
C MET A 327 -14.16 -25.61 -7.46
N ARG A 328 -13.35 -25.86 -8.50
CA ARG A 328 -13.73 -26.67 -9.67
C ARG A 328 -14.19 -28.07 -9.28
N LYS A 329 -13.43 -28.73 -8.41
CA LYS A 329 -13.75 -30.11 -7.99
C LYS A 329 -15.04 -30.17 -7.18
N LYS A 330 -15.29 -29.18 -6.33
CA LYS A 330 -16.40 -29.21 -5.39
C LYS A 330 -17.71 -28.68 -5.99
N TRP A 331 -17.65 -27.54 -6.67
CA TRP A 331 -18.83 -26.83 -7.16
C TRP A 331 -18.90 -26.74 -8.68
N GLY A 332 -17.87 -27.18 -9.41
CA GLY A 332 -17.82 -27.11 -10.87
C GLY A 332 -17.54 -25.69 -11.37
N LYS A 333 -18.18 -25.32 -12.48
CA LYS A 333 -18.06 -24.00 -13.12
C LYS A 333 -19.02 -22.98 -12.48
N ILE A 334 -18.80 -22.68 -11.21
CA ILE A 334 -19.46 -21.56 -10.52
C ILE A 334 -18.94 -20.21 -11.04
N PRO A 335 -19.67 -19.10 -10.82
CA PRO A 335 -19.31 -17.80 -11.36
C PRO A 335 -17.86 -17.37 -11.10
N LEU A 336 -17.36 -17.51 -9.86
CA LEU A 336 -15.96 -17.14 -9.56
C LEU A 336 -14.94 -18.01 -10.33
N VAL A 337 -15.22 -19.31 -10.51
CA VAL A 337 -14.33 -20.21 -11.26
C VAL A 337 -14.23 -19.81 -12.72
N VAL A 338 -15.37 -19.48 -13.35
CA VAL A 338 -15.37 -19.08 -14.77
C VAL A 338 -14.78 -17.68 -14.95
N TYR A 339 -14.92 -16.80 -13.95
CA TYR A 339 -14.22 -15.53 -13.92
C TYR A 339 -12.70 -15.73 -13.92
N HIS A 340 -12.14 -16.61 -13.08
CA HIS A 340 -10.71 -16.95 -13.17
C HIS A 340 -10.32 -17.57 -14.53
N GLU A 341 -11.21 -18.33 -15.20
CA GLU A 341 -10.95 -18.82 -16.58
C GLU A 341 -10.86 -17.72 -17.63
N ILE A 342 -11.53 -16.59 -17.39
CA ILE A 342 -11.46 -15.39 -18.25
C ILE A 342 -10.14 -14.69 -17.99
N MET A 343 -9.76 -14.48 -16.72
CA MET A 343 -8.51 -13.81 -16.34
C MET A 343 -7.26 -14.54 -16.87
N LEU A 344 -7.31 -15.87 -16.94
CA LEU A 344 -6.22 -16.70 -17.48
C LEU A 344 -6.22 -16.82 -19.01
N GLU A 345 -7.17 -16.20 -19.73
CA GLU A 345 -7.21 -16.25 -21.21
C GLU A 345 -6.46 -15.08 -21.82
N GLU A 346 -5.24 -15.35 -22.28
CA GLU A 346 -4.36 -14.36 -22.93
C GLU A 346 -4.86 -13.93 -24.32
N ASN A 347 -5.64 -14.76 -25.01
CA ASN A 347 -6.16 -14.42 -26.33
C ASN A 347 -7.40 -13.54 -26.23
N GLY A 348 -7.27 -12.25 -26.59
CA GLY A 348 -8.35 -11.26 -26.54
C GLY A 348 -9.67 -11.73 -27.15
N ASP A 349 -9.66 -12.23 -28.40
CA ASP A 349 -10.89 -12.69 -29.07
C ASP A 349 -11.60 -13.84 -28.33
N LYS A 350 -10.83 -14.77 -27.75
CA LYS A 350 -11.39 -15.85 -26.93
C LYS A 350 -11.88 -15.33 -25.59
N ARG A 351 -11.15 -14.40 -24.97
CA ARG A 351 -11.54 -13.76 -23.71
C ARG A 351 -12.87 -13.02 -23.87
N SER A 352 -13.03 -12.16 -24.88
CA SER A 352 -14.28 -11.45 -25.18
C SER A 352 -15.46 -12.40 -25.39
N LYS A 353 -15.25 -13.53 -26.09
CA LYS A 353 -16.28 -14.56 -26.27
C LYS A 353 -16.68 -15.21 -24.94
N LYS A 354 -15.70 -15.56 -24.09
CA LYS A 354 -15.96 -16.12 -22.75
C LYS A 354 -16.68 -15.14 -21.84
N ILE A 355 -16.29 -13.86 -21.83
CA ILE A 355 -16.96 -12.81 -21.06
C ILE A 355 -18.45 -12.79 -21.42
N LYS A 356 -18.77 -12.70 -22.71
CA LYS A 356 -20.16 -12.71 -23.17
C LYS A 356 -20.91 -14.00 -22.79
N GLU A 357 -20.32 -15.16 -23.07
CA GLU A 357 -20.92 -16.46 -22.75
C GLU A 357 -21.28 -16.59 -21.27
N TYR A 358 -20.35 -16.22 -20.38
CA TYR A 358 -20.54 -16.38 -18.94
C TYR A 358 -21.36 -15.26 -18.32
N PHE A 359 -21.33 -14.05 -18.87
CA PHE A 359 -22.26 -12.99 -18.48
C PHE A 359 -23.70 -13.37 -18.80
N ASP A 360 -23.98 -13.89 -20.01
CA ASP A 360 -25.34 -14.34 -20.38
C ASP A 360 -25.86 -15.44 -19.43
N LYS A 361 -24.95 -16.23 -18.85
CA LYS A 361 -25.26 -17.30 -17.89
C LYS A 361 -25.41 -16.81 -16.44
N TYR A 362 -24.63 -15.81 -16.05
CA TYR A 362 -24.56 -15.28 -14.68
C TYR A 362 -24.60 -13.74 -14.66
N PRO A 363 -25.68 -13.13 -15.18
CA PRO A 363 -25.74 -11.69 -15.41
C PRO A 363 -25.69 -10.86 -14.12
N ASP A 364 -26.11 -11.47 -13.01
CA ASP A 364 -26.15 -10.83 -11.69
C ASP A 364 -24.86 -11.05 -10.89
N PHE A 365 -23.88 -11.83 -11.41
CA PHE A 365 -22.61 -12.01 -10.71
C PHE A 365 -21.71 -10.79 -10.93
N PRO A 366 -21.32 -10.06 -9.88
CA PRO A 366 -20.71 -8.73 -10.01
C PRO A 366 -19.47 -8.69 -10.90
N LEU A 367 -18.54 -9.63 -10.73
CA LEU A 367 -17.28 -9.62 -11.49
C LEU A 367 -17.49 -9.86 -12.98
N LEU A 368 -18.42 -10.74 -13.35
CA LEU A 368 -18.74 -10.99 -14.76
C LEU A 368 -19.51 -9.82 -15.38
N LYS A 369 -20.36 -9.16 -14.59
CA LYS A 369 -21.05 -7.94 -15.00
C LYS A 369 -20.06 -6.79 -15.24
N ALA A 370 -19.09 -6.60 -14.34
CA ALA A 370 -18.03 -5.59 -14.50
C ALA A 370 -17.22 -5.85 -15.78
N GLU A 371 -16.71 -7.07 -15.96
CA GLU A 371 -15.97 -7.48 -17.17
C GLU A 371 -16.76 -7.25 -18.45
N PHE A 372 -18.05 -7.61 -18.46
CA PHE A 372 -18.91 -7.37 -19.61
C PHE A 372 -19.07 -5.88 -19.91
N LEU A 373 -19.34 -5.05 -18.90
CA LEU A 373 -19.49 -3.60 -19.07
C LEU A 373 -18.20 -2.96 -19.58
N MET A 374 -17.04 -3.30 -19.00
CA MET A 374 -15.74 -2.81 -19.45
C MET A 374 -15.49 -3.14 -20.92
N GLU A 375 -15.76 -4.38 -21.34
CA GLU A 375 -15.68 -4.80 -22.75
C GLU A 375 -16.63 -3.97 -23.64
N GLN A 376 -17.84 -3.66 -23.18
CA GLN A 376 -18.77 -2.82 -23.95
C GLN A 376 -18.29 -1.38 -24.05
N PHE A 377 -17.66 -0.82 -23.01
CA PHE A 377 -17.11 0.54 -23.01
C PHE A 377 -15.94 0.66 -23.99
N GLN A 378 -14.98 -0.26 -23.90
CA GLN A 378 -13.82 -0.31 -24.80
C GLN A 378 -14.23 -0.35 -26.27
N ASN A 379 -15.22 -1.19 -26.58
CA ASN A 379 -15.73 -1.35 -27.94
C ASN A 379 -16.78 -0.29 -28.33
N LYS A 380 -17.10 0.66 -27.44
CA LYS A 380 -18.12 1.70 -27.62
C LYS A 380 -19.49 1.17 -28.05
N MET A 381 -19.85 0.01 -27.50
CA MET A 381 -21.09 -0.69 -27.82
C MET A 381 -22.29 -0.19 -27.00
N ILE A 382 -22.02 0.37 -25.82
CA ILE A 382 -23.02 0.99 -24.96
C ILE A 382 -22.52 2.35 -24.47
N VAL A 383 -23.46 3.27 -24.23
CA VAL A 383 -23.17 4.52 -23.52
C VAL A 383 -23.18 4.22 -22.02
N PRO A 384 -22.10 4.51 -21.29
CA PRO A 384 -22.04 4.29 -19.85
C PRO A 384 -23.04 5.15 -19.08
N ASP A 385 -23.65 4.57 -18.05
CA ASP A 385 -24.46 5.29 -17.07
C ASP A 385 -23.61 5.51 -15.80
N GLU A 386 -23.51 6.74 -15.32
CA GLU A 386 -22.73 7.08 -14.12
C GLU A 386 -23.20 6.33 -12.88
N THR A 387 -24.48 5.96 -12.82
CA THR A 387 -25.02 5.16 -11.70
C THR A 387 -24.34 3.80 -11.61
N TRP A 388 -23.80 3.25 -12.71
CA TRP A 388 -23.07 1.98 -12.68
C TRP A 388 -21.75 2.04 -11.90
N LEU A 389 -21.27 3.25 -11.57
CA LEU A 389 -20.11 3.46 -10.72
C LEU A 389 -20.44 3.30 -9.23
N GLU A 390 -21.72 3.32 -8.88
CA GLU A 390 -22.18 3.13 -7.52
C GLU A 390 -22.12 1.65 -7.13
N PHE A 391 -21.63 1.41 -5.92
CA PHE A 391 -21.51 0.10 -5.33
C PHE A 391 -22.83 -0.67 -5.38
N SER A 392 -23.96 -0.03 -5.04
CA SER A 392 -25.27 -0.68 -5.01
C SER A 392 -25.76 -1.18 -6.37
N ASN A 393 -25.24 -0.65 -7.48
CA ASN A 393 -25.62 -1.10 -8.83
C ASN A 393 -24.86 -2.33 -9.29
N LEU A 394 -23.62 -2.51 -8.81
CA LEU A 394 -22.83 -3.71 -9.10
C LEU A 394 -23.04 -4.81 -8.03
N PHE A 395 -23.27 -4.41 -6.78
CA PHE A 395 -23.39 -5.29 -5.61
C PHE A 395 -24.70 -5.04 -4.85
N PRO A 396 -25.88 -5.28 -5.47
CA PRO A 396 -27.15 -5.01 -4.83
C PRO A 396 -27.30 -5.83 -3.54
N PHE A 397 -27.73 -5.18 -2.46
CA PHE A 397 -27.98 -5.78 -1.13
C PHE A 397 -26.76 -6.39 -0.42
N ARG A 398 -25.54 -6.18 -0.93
CA ARG A 398 -24.30 -6.60 -0.25
C ARG A 398 -23.87 -5.51 0.74
N GLN A 399 -23.42 -5.90 1.92
CA GLN A 399 -22.75 -5.00 2.89
C GLN A 399 -21.26 -5.29 3.00
N THR A 400 -20.81 -6.39 2.43
CA THR A 400 -19.42 -6.86 2.50
C THR A 400 -19.00 -7.41 1.14
N ILE A 401 -17.81 -7.00 0.69
CA ILE A 401 -17.19 -7.47 -0.55
C ILE A 401 -15.72 -7.82 -0.36
N SER A 402 -15.20 -8.63 -1.27
CA SER A 402 -13.78 -8.97 -1.32
C SER A 402 -12.93 -7.85 -1.90
N TYR A 403 -11.62 -7.84 -1.60
CA TYR A 403 -10.67 -6.95 -2.26
C TYR A 403 -10.71 -7.08 -3.78
N ARG A 404 -10.90 -8.29 -4.32
CA ARG A 404 -11.04 -8.49 -5.77
C ARG A 404 -12.29 -7.82 -6.33
N GLU A 405 -13.42 -7.92 -5.62
CA GLU A 405 -14.67 -7.24 -5.99
C GLU A 405 -14.52 -5.70 -5.92
N PHE A 406 -13.81 -5.19 -4.91
CA PHE A 406 -13.51 -3.76 -4.79
C PHE A 406 -12.64 -3.27 -5.95
N TYR A 407 -11.59 -4.02 -6.26
CA TYR A 407 -10.68 -3.74 -7.35
C TYR A 407 -11.40 -3.70 -8.71
N GLU A 408 -12.25 -4.67 -8.99
CA GLU A 408 -13.03 -4.73 -10.23
C GLU A 408 -14.02 -3.55 -10.38
N LEU A 409 -14.55 -3.03 -9.28
CA LEU A 409 -15.35 -1.80 -9.30
C LEU A 409 -14.49 -0.57 -9.65
N ALA A 410 -13.26 -0.48 -9.12
CA ALA A 410 -12.34 0.60 -9.47
C ALA A 410 -11.93 0.55 -10.95
N LEU A 411 -11.69 -0.65 -11.49
CA LEU A 411 -11.46 -0.85 -12.92
C LEU A 411 -12.61 -0.33 -13.77
N LEU A 412 -13.84 -0.72 -13.43
CA LEU A 412 -15.02 -0.27 -14.14
C LEU A 412 -15.12 1.27 -14.16
N ARG A 413 -14.76 1.94 -13.06
CA ARG A 413 -14.69 3.41 -12.95
C ARG A 413 -13.62 4.00 -13.86
N PHE A 414 -12.42 3.42 -13.92
CA PHE A 414 -11.39 3.87 -14.86
C PHE A 414 -11.87 3.78 -16.31
N TYR A 415 -12.42 2.65 -16.72
CA TYR A 415 -12.94 2.47 -18.08
C TYR A 415 -14.07 3.45 -18.41
N TYR A 416 -14.96 3.73 -17.45
CA TYR A 416 -15.98 4.76 -17.60
C TYR A 416 -15.35 6.14 -17.84
N PHE A 417 -14.39 6.56 -17.01
CA PHE A 417 -13.80 7.90 -17.14
C PHE A 417 -12.94 8.06 -18.40
N ILE A 418 -12.29 6.99 -18.85
CA ILE A 418 -11.63 6.95 -20.16
C ILE A 418 -12.66 7.15 -21.27
N TYR A 419 -13.79 6.44 -21.23
CA TYR A 419 -14.84 6.55 -22.23
C TYR A 419 -15.44 7.98 -22.28
N GLU A 420 -15.81 8.52 -21.13
CA GLU A 420 -16.40 9.87 -21.00
C GLU A 420 -15.37 11.01 -21.18
N LYS A 421 -14.09 10.67 -21.28
CA LYS A 421 -12.96 11.62 -21.32
C LYS A 421 -12.95 12.57 -20.12
N ASN A 422 -13.29 12.04 -18.95
CA ASN A 422 -13.42 12.79 -17.71
C ASN A 422 -12.13 12.66 -16.89
N LEU A 423 -11.23 13.62 -17.05
CA LEU A 423 -9.91 13.62 -16.44
C LEU A 423 -9.98 13.83 -14.92
N GLU A 424 -10.92 14.62 -14.44
CA GLU A 424 -11.13 14.88 -13.00
C GLU A 424 -11.60 13.62 -12.29
N GLY A 425 -12.60 12.93 -12.86
CA GLY A 425 -13.07 11.64 -12.36
C GLY A 425 -11.96 10.59 -12.37
N PHE A 426 -11.20 10.49 -13.46
CA PHE A 426 -10.05 9.60 -13.52
C PHE A 426 -9.01 9.92 -12.43
N SER A 427 -8.66 11.21 -12.28
CA SER A 427 -7.68 11.68 -11.30
C SER A 427 -8.12 11.43 -9.86
N SER A 428 -9.42 11.52 -9.58
CA SER A 428 -9.97 11.20 -8.26
C SER A 428 -9.78 9.73 -7.87
N ILE A 429 -9.88 8.81 -8.84
CA ILE A 429 -9.63 7.38 -8.60
C ILE A 429 -8.14 7.15 -8.38
N MET A 430 -7.27 7.72 -9.23
CA MET A 430 -5.81 7.65 -9.02
C MET A 430 -5.39 8.19 -7.66
N SER A 431 -6.00 9.29 -7.21
CA SER A 431 -5.71 9.90 -5.89
C SER A 431 -6.28 9.09 -4.72
N SER A 432 -7.23 8.19 -4.98
CA SER A 432 -7.78 7.28 -3.97
C SER A 432 -6.95 6.02 -3.79
N PHE A 433 -6.04 5.74 -4.73
CA PHE A 433 -5.00 4.74 -4.59
C PHE A 433 -3.78 5.42 -3.99
N ASP A 434 -3.58 5.24 -2.69
CA ASP A 434 -2.37 5.74 -2.03
C ASP A 434 -1.18 4.89 -2.52
N PRO A 435 -0.16 5.49 -3.17
CA PRO A 435 1.03 4.76 -3.59
C PRO A 435 1.83 4.17 -2.42
N TYR A 436 1.49 4.50 -1.17
CA TYR A 436 2.18 4.07 0.05
C TYR A 436 1.38 3.10 0.95
N ASP A 437 0.18 2.68 0.55
CA ASP A 437 -0.43 1.47 1.13
C ASP A 437 0.39 0.26 0.63
N GLU A 438 0.69 -0.75 1.48
CA GLU A 438 1.31 -2.02 1.04
C GLU A 438 0.42 -2.71 0.00
N MET A 439 0.58 -2.30 -1.26
CA MET A 439 -0.17 -2.82 -2.39
C MET A 439 0.49 -4.10 -2.88
N PRO A 440 -0.28 -5.16 -3.12
CA PRO A 440 0.25 -6.32 -3.83
C PRO A 440 0.91 -5.91 -5.15
N GLU A 441 2.04 -6.53 -5.53
CA GLU A 441 2.82 -6.19 -6.76
C GLU A 441 1.93 -6.14 -8.03
N ASP A 442 0.95 -7.03 -8.10
CA ASP A 442 -0.05 -7.09 -9.16
C ASP A 442 -0.91 -5.82 -9.26
N LEU A 443 -1.19 -5.16 -8.13
CA LEU A 443 -1.92 -3.90 -8.09
C LEU A 443 -1.06 -2.72 -8.55
N LEU A 444 0.23 -2.71 -8.18
CA LEU A 444 1.19 -1.68 -8.62
C LEU A 444 1.39 -1.70 -10.14
N PHE A 445 1.58 -2.89 -10.72
CA PHE A 445 1.67 -3.08 -12.17
C PHE A 445 0.40 -2.58 -12.90
N LEU A 446 -0.76 -2.78 -12.29
CA LEU A 446 -2.02 -2.33 -12.86
C LEU A 446 -2.19 -0.81 -12.79
N ILE A 447 -1.75 -0.16 -11.71
CA ILE A 447 -1.70 1.32 -11.63
C ILE A 447 -0.83 1.90 -12.75
N GLN A 448 0.33 1.29 -13.02
CA GLN A 448 1.18 1.67 -14.15
C GLN A 448 0.44 1.53 -15.49
N ILE A 449 -0.30 0.42 -15.68
CA ILE A 449 -1.14 0.25 -16.87
C ILE A 449 -2.21 1.35 -16.97
N PHE A 450 -2.89 1.73 -15.89
CA PHE A 450 -3.90 2.80 -15.93
C PHE A 450 -3.29 4.17 -16.20
N TYR A 451 -2.09 4.41 -15.67
CA TYR A 451 -1.33 5.61 -15.96
C TYR A 451 -1.04 5.74 -17.47
N LEU A 452 -0.51 4.68 -18.09
CA LEU A 452 -0.17 4.66 -19.51
C LEU A 452 -1.40 4.63 -20.43
N SER A 453 -2.43 3.84 -20.09
CA SER A 453 -3.58 3.60 -20.97
C SER A 453 -4.73 4.60 -20.78
N GLY A 454 -4.77 5.32 -19.65
CA GLY A 454 -5.85 6.23 -19.31
C GLY A 454 -5.36 7.64 -18.99
N HIS A 455 -4.50 7.77 -17.97
CA HIS A 455 -4.09 9.07 -17.45
C HIS A 455 -3.38 9.94 -18.49
N LEU A 456 -2.30 9.43 -19.09
CA LEU A 456 -1.53 10.17 -20.09
C LEU A 456 -2.37 10.51 -21.35
N PRO A 457 -3.13 9.59 -21.97
CA PRO A 457 -3.99 9.94 -23.10
C PRO A 457 -5.04 11.00 -22.79
N LEU A 458 -5.70 10.93 -21.62
CA LEU A 458 -6.72 11.90 -21.21
C LEU A 458 -6.09 13.29 -20.98
N LEU A 459 -4.98 13.34 -20.26
CA LEU A 459 -4.24 14.58 -20.04
C LEU A 459 -3.75 15.17 -21.36
N ARG A 460 -3.17 14.36 -22.25
CA ARG A 460 -2.72 14.80 -23.59
C ARG A 460 -3.87 15.39 -24.40
N GLY A 461 -5.04 14.76 -24.35
CA GLY A 461 -6.25 15.29 -24.97
C GLY A 461 -6.65 16.67 -24.42
N ALA A 462 -6.58 16.85 -23.10
CA ALA A 462 -6.90 18.12 -22.44
C ALA A 462 -5.84 19.21 -22.72
N VAL A 463 -4.55 18.86 -22.68
CA VAL A 463 -3.42 19.75 -23.05
C VAL A 463 -3.62 20.28 -24.47
N LEU A 464 -3.92 19.41 -25.44
CA LEU A 464 -4.14 19.80 -26.83
C LEU A 464 -5.31 20.77 -26.99
N GLN A 465 -6.40 20.56 -26.24
CA GLN A 465 -7.57 21.45 -26.28
C GLN A 465 -7.25 22.83 -25.71
N LYS A 466 -6.61 22.91 -24.54
CA LYS A 466 -6.25 24.17 -23.88
C LYS A 466 -5.22 24.97 -24.70
N ASN A 467 -4.16 24.32 -25.17
CA ASN A 467 -3.12 24.96 -26.00
C ASN A 467 -3.71 25.51 -27.33
N HIS A 468 -4.66 24.80 -27.95
CA HIS A 468 -5.35 25.34 -29.12
C HIS A 468 -6.15 26.60 -28.77
N PHE A 469 -6.85 26.62 -27.64
CA PHE A 469 -7.65 27.77 -27.22
C PHE A 469 -6.80 29.01 -26.94
N GLU A 470 -5.67 28.85 -26.23
CA GLU A 470 -4.76 29.96 -25.91
C GLU A 470 -4.09 30.56 -27.16
N ARG A 471 -3.68 29.73 -28.12
CA ARG A 471 -3.13 30.22 -29.40
C ARG A 471 -4.12 31.07 -30.20
N ARG A 472 -5.43 30.76 -30.15
CA ARG A 472 -6.47 31.57 -30.81
C ARG A 472 -6.73 32.91 -30.11
N LEU A 473 -6.38 33.04 -28.82
CA LEU A 473 -6.53 34.28 -28.08
C LEU A 473 -5.32 35.22 -28.26
N SER A 474 -4.15 34.65 -28.59
CA SER A 474 -2.92 35.40 -28.88
C SER A 474 -2.78 35.89 -30.33
N GLU A 475 -3.57 35.33 -31.25
CA GLU A 475 -3.71 35.75 -32.66
C GLU A 475 -4.82 36.79 -32.84
#